data_AF-A0A5P8K2U3-F1
#
_entry.id   AF-A0A5P8K2U3-F1
#
_cell.length_a   1.000
_cell.length_b   1.000
_cell.length_c   1.000
_cell.angle_alpha   90.00
_cell.angle_beta   90.00
_cell.angle_gamma   90.00
#
_symmetry.space_group_name_H-M   'P 1'
#
loop_
_entity.id
_entity.type
_entity.pdbx_description
1 polymer ?
#
loop_
_entity_poly.entity_id
_entity_poly.type
_entity_poly.pdbx_seq_one_letter_code
_entity_poly.pdbx_strand_id
1 'polypeptide(L)'
;MSDTEGDRSPLDPMSARPLYAQLADVIAGKIRSGELAPDRPIPSENHLADEYGVARLTARRTAQELRERGLIVTVRGKGSFVVEQPPLDVSEESEIVD
;
A
#
# COMPACT_ATOMS: atom_id res chain seq x y z
N MET A 1 -6.28 -35.29 -1.37
CA MET A 1 -6.30 -34.39 -0.19
C MET A 1 -5.53 -33.16 -0.64
N SER A 2 -6.26 -32.14 -1.08
CA SER A 2 -5.68 -30.92 -1.66
C SER A 2 -5.63 -29.88 -0.56
N ASP A 3 -4.47 -29.74 0.08
CA ASP A 3 -4.25 -28.79 1.16
C ASP A 3 -4.21 -27.34 0.62
N THR A 4 -5.33 -26.63 0.82
CA THR A 4 -5.46 -25.23 1.27
C THR A 4 -4.40 -24.19 0.86
N GLU A 5 -4.15 -24.00 -0.43
CA GLU A 5 -3.50 -22.76 -0.93
C GLU A 5 -4.51 -21.58 -1.00
N GLY A 6 -5.37 -21.48 0.01
CA GLY A 6 -6.46 -20.53 0.10
C GLY A 6 -6.30 -19.60 1.31
N ASP A 7 -6.21 -18.30 1.01
CA ASP A 7 -6.45 -17.19 1.93
C ASP A 7 -5.38 -16.90 3.01
N ARG A 8 -4.16 -16.57 2.59
CA ARG A 8 -3.28 -15.75 3.44
C ARG A 8 -3.58 -14.29 3.16
N SER A 9 -4.33 -13.65 4.06
CA SER A 9 -4.45 -12.20 4.11
C SER A 9 -3.06 -11.56 4.01
N PRO A 10 -2.87 -10.48 3.23
CA PRO A 10 -1.57 -9.82 3.10
C PRO A 10 -1.14 -9.10 4.40
N LEU A 11 -2.00 -9.12 5.43
CA LEU A 11 -1.77 -8.49 6.72
C LEU A 11 -1.65 -9.55 7.81
N ASP A 12 -0.62 -9.43 8.64
CA ASP A 12 -0.38 -10.28 9.81
C ASP A 12 -0.53 -9.46 11.12
N PRO A 13 -1.64 -9.61 11.85
CA PRO A 13 -1.87 -8.95 13.13
C PRO A 13 -0.92 -9.38 14.25
N MET A 14 -0.25 -10.53 14.11
CA MET A 14 0.68 -11.08 15.11
C MET A 14 2.12 -10.65 14.84
N SER A 15 2.42 -10.04 13.69
CA SER A 15 3.76 -9.54 13.40
C SER A 15 4.10 -8.33 14.28
N ALA A 16 5.41 -8.10 14.48
CA ALA A 16 5.89 -6.92 15.18
C ALA A 16 5.60 -5.60 14.42
N ARG A 17 5.26 -5.67 13.13
CA ARG A 17 4.99 -4.50 12.31
C ARG A 17 3.51 -4.11 12.43
N PRO A 18 3.17 -2.86 12.74
CA PRO A 18 1.78 -2.45 12.84
C PRO A 18 0.99 -2.66 11.54
N LEU A 19 -0.29 -3.04 11.65
CA LEU A 19 -1.16 -3.30 10.50
C LEU A 19 -1.27 -2.13 9.52
N TYR A 20 -1.26 -0.88 10.01
CA TYR A 20 -1.32 0.29 9.12
C TYR A 20 -0.08 0.40 8.23
N ALA A 21 1.09 0.01 8.74
CA ALA A 21 2.34 0.06 8.00
C ALA A 21 2.42 -1.07 6.98
N GLN A 22 1.93 -2.26 7.36
CA GLN A 22 1.81 -3.39 6.43
C GLN A 22 0.86 -3.07 5.28
N LEU A 23 -0.33 -2.53 5.58
CA LEU A 23 -1.27 -2.13 4.54
C LEU A 23 -0.71 -1.00 3.66
N ALA A 24 0.06 -0.06 4.24
CA ALA A 24 0.74 0.96 3.45
C ALA A 24 1.75 0.35 2.47
N ASP A 25 2.45 -0.73 2.84
CA ASP A 25 3.35 -1.43 1.92
C ASP A 25 2.60 -2.13 0.79
N VAL A 26 1.44 -2.75 1.09
CA VAL A 26 0.56 -3.36 0.08
C VAL A 26 0.14 -2.31 -0.95
N ILE A 27 -0.41 -1.18 -0.49
CA ILE A 27 -0.86 -0.11 -1.39
C ILE A 27 0.32 0.52 -2.14
N ALA A 28 1.47 0.70 -1.48
CA ALA A 28 2.68 1.18 -2.14
C ALA A 28 3.17 0.21 -3.24
N GLY A 29 3.02 -1.10 -3.04
CA GLY A 29 3.28 -2.11 -4.07
C GLY A 29 2.36 -1.97 -5.29
N LYS A 30 1.07 -1.70 -5.06
CA LYS A 30 0.10 -1.40 -6.12
C LYS A 30 0.44 -0.12 -6.89
N ILE A 31 0.95 0.90 -6.21
CA ILE A 31 1.43 2.13 -6.86
C ILE A 31 2.67 1.84 -7.72
N ARG A 32 3.68 1.15 -7.16
CA ARG A 32 4.93 0.82 -7.88
C ARG A 32 4.72 -0.06 -9.11
N SER A 33 3.78 -1.00 -9.03
CA SER A 33 3.43 -1.87 -10.16
C SER A 33 2.56 -1.20 -11.22
N GLY A 34 2.02 0.00 -10.94
CA GLY A 34 1.12 0.71 -11.84
C GLY A 34 -0.34 0.27 -11.76
N GLU A 35 -0.70 -0.69 -10.89
CA GLU A 35 -2.11 -1.02 -10.61
C GLU A 35 -2.88 0.22 -10.13
N LEU A 36 -2.23 1.04 -9.29
CA LEU A 36 -2.69 2.37 -8.93
C LEU A 36 -1.83 3.41 -9.68
N ALA A 37 -2.34 3.85 -10.83
CA ALA A 37 -1.64 4.82 -11.68
C ALA A 37 -1.56 6.22 -11.05
N PRO A 38 -0.54 7.03 -11.43
CA PRO A 38 -0.45 8.45 -11.06
C PRO A 38 -1.73 9.23 -11.34
N ASP A 39 -2.00 10.25 -10.51
CA ASP A 39 -3.19 11.12 -10.57
C ASP A 39 -4.54 10.40 -10.43
N ARG A 40 -4.55 9.09 -10.18
CA ARG A 40 -5.75 8.33 -9.85
C ARG A 40 -5.99 8.33 -8.35
N PRO A 41 -7.26 8.34 -7.91
CA PRO A 41 -7.57 8.24 -6.51
C PRO A 41 -7.20 6.84 -5.99
N ILE A 42 -6.63 6.77 -4.79
CA ILE A 42 -6.57 5.52 -4.04
C ILE A 42 -7.96 5.18 -3.46
N PRO A 43 -8.22 3.92 -3.10
CA PRO A 43 -9.40 3.57 -2.32
C PRO A 43 -9.54 4.46 -1.08
N SER A 44 -10.78 4.85 -0.76
CA SER A 44 -11.06 5.67 0.43
C SER A 44 -10.72 4.90 1.72
N GLU A 45 -10.52 5.61 2.84
CA GLU A 45 -10.25 4.98 4.14
C GLU A 45 -11.34 3.97 4.55
N ASN A 46 -12.61 4.25 4.22
CA ASN A 46 -13.70 3.30 4.46
C ASN A 46 -13.58 2.05 3.57
N HIS A 47 -13.28 2.25 2.28
CA HIS A 47 -13.11 1.12 1.36
C HIS A 47 -11.90 0.26 1.76
N LEU A 48 -10.78 0.86 2.14
CA LEU A 48 -9.62 0.12 2.66
C LEU A 48 -9.95 -0.65 3.94
N ALA A 49 -10.76 -0.08 4.83
CA ALA A 49 -11.19 -0.77 6.05
C ALA A 49 -12.03 -2.00 5.72
N ASP A 50 -12.98 -1.86 4.80
CA ASP A 50 -13.89 -2.94 4.39
C ASP A 50 -13.16 -4.03 3.58
N GLU A 51 -12.30 -3.64 2.62
CA GLU A 51 -11.56 -4.56 1.74
C GLU A 51 -10.53 -5.40 2.49
N TYR A 52 -9.80 -4.81 3.44
CA TYR A 52 -8.71 -5.49 4.17
C TYR A 52 -9.12 -5.94 5.58
N GLY A 53 -10.38 -5.75 5.97
CA GLY A 53 -10.88 -6.17 7.28
C GLY A 53 -10.20 -5.46 8.46
N VAL A 54 -9.79 -4.20 8.29
CA VAL A 54 -9.10 -3.41 9.33
C VAL A 54 -10.01 -2.34 9.93
N ALA A 55 -9.73 -1.91 11.16
CA ALA A 55 -10.42 -0.78 11.74
C ALA A 55 -10.22 0.51 10.91
N ARG A 56 -11.24 1.38 10.84
CA ARG A 56 -11.16 2.67 10.13
C ARG A 56 -9.97 3.54 10.57
N LEU A 57 -9.60 3.49 11.85
CA LEU A 57 -8.42 4.20 12.36
C LEU A 57 -7.12 3.67 11.73
N THR A 58 -7.02 2.35 11.50
CA THR A 58 -5.90 1.70 10.82
C THR A 58 -5.83 2.12 9.36
N ALA A 59 -6.96 2.15 8.65
CA ALA A 59 -7.03 2.65 7.27
C ALA A 59 -6.66 4.15 7.18
N ARG A 60 -7.11 4.98 8.12
CA ARG A 60 -6.70 6.39 8.20
C ARG A 60 -5.20 6.55 8.44
N ARG A 61 -4.61 5.76 9.34
CA ARG A 61 -3.16 5.74 9.58
C ARG A 61 -2.39 5.25 8.36
N THR A 62 -2.94 4.29 7.61
CA THR A 62 -2.37 3.83 6.35
C THR A 62 -2.29 4.98 5.34
N ALA A 63 -3.38 5.72 5.17
CA ALA A 63 -3.37 6.88 4.27
C ALA A 63 -2.42 7.98 4.76
N GLN A 64 -2.24 8.15 6.08
CA GLN A 64 -1.24 9.05 6.63
C GLN A 64 0.19 8.60 6.31
N GLU A 65 0.51 7.34 6.55
CA GLU A 65 1.81 6.74 6.22
C GLU A 65 2.15 6.91 4.72
N LEU A 66 1.19 6.68 3.83
CA LEU A 66 1.39 6.88 2.38
C LEU A 66 1.68 8.34 2.02
N ARG A 67 1.06 9.31 2.70
CA ARG A 67 1.36 10.75 2.51
C ARG A 67 2.75 11.09 3.03
N GLU A 68 3.12 10.58 4.20
CA GLU A 68 4.43 10.80 4.81
C GLU A 68 5.55 10.23 3.93
N ARG A 69 5.28 9.13 3.22
CA ARG A 69 6.17 8.56 2.19
C ARG A 69 6.17 9.31 0.85
N GLY A 70 5.34 10.33 0.68
CA GLY A 70 5.23 11.09 -0.57
C GLY A 70 4.58 10.32 -1.73
N LEU A 71 3.87 9.22 -1.45
CA LEU A 71 3.23 8.37 -2.46
C LEU A 71 1.83 8.86 -2.85
N ILE A 72 1.17 9.58 -1.95
CA ILE A 72 -0.16 10.16 -2.19
C ILE A 72 -0.26 11.60 -1.68
N VAL A 73 -1.17 12.36 -2.26
CA VAL A 73 -1.62 13.67 -1.76
C VAL A 73 -3.11 13.64 -1.47
N THR A 74 -3.56 14.33 -0.42
CA THR A 74 -4.99 14.46 -0.13
C THR A 74 -5.52 15.81 -0.58
N VAL A 75 -6.58 15.76 -1.39
CA VAL A 75 -7.36 16.93 -1.77
C VAL A 75 -8.64 16.93 -0.94
N ARG A 76 -8.79 17.94 -0.07
CA ARG A 76 -9.93 18.05 0.85
C ARG A 76 -11.25 17.96 0.08
N GLY A 77 -12.11 17.04 0.50
CA GLY A 77 -13.41 16.80 -0.12
C GLY A 77 -13.39 16.01 -1.44
N LYS A 78 -12.21 15.70 -1.99
CA LYS A 78 -12.07 14.94 -3.25
C LYS A 78 -11.40 13.57 -3.10
N GLY A 79 -10.67 13.35 -2.01
CA GLY A 79 -10.00 12.08 -1.71
C GLY A 79 -8.48 12.20 -1.74
N SER A 80 -7.80 11.06 -1.83
CA SER A 80 -6.34 11.01 -1.93
C SER A 80 -5.92 10.40 -3.25
N PHE A 81 -4.88 10.95 -3.87
CA PHE A 81 -4.44 10.66 -5.23
C PHE A 81 -2.99 10.24 -5.24
N VAL A 82 -2.64 9.29 -6.10
CA VAL A 82 -1.26 8.83 -6.30
C VAL A 82 -0.41 9.97 -6.87
N VAL A 83 0.74 10.19 -6.27
CA VAL A 83 1.76 11.13 -6.75
C VAL A 83 2.58 10.46 -7.84
N GLU A 84 2.79 11.15 -8.96
CA GLU A 84 3.75 10.72 -9.98
C GLU A 84 5.13 10.55 -9.35
N GLN A 85 5.62 9.31 -9.32
CA GLN A 85 6.98 9.02 -8.87
C GLN A 85 7.91 9.14 -10.07
N PRO A 86 9.09 9.78 -9.92
CA PRO A 86 10.12 9.66 -10.94
C PRO A 86 10.43 8.17 -11.16
N PRO A 87 10.82 7.77 -12.39
CA PRO A 87 11.24 6.40 -12.64
C PRO A 87 12.25 6.00 -11.57
N LEU A 88 12.00 4.89 -10.88
CA LEU A 88 12.98 4.35 -9.96
C LEU A 88 14.22 4.06 -10.80
N ASP A 89 15.33 4.70 -10.46
CA ASP A 89 16.61 4.38 -11.07
C ASP A 89 16.95 2.94 -10.67
N VAL A 90 16.62 2.00 -11.54
CA VAL A 90 16.94 0.57 -11.38
C VAL A 90 18.40 0.34 -11.78
N SER A 91 19.29 1.13 -11.20
CA SER A 91 20.72 0.91 -11.19
C SER A 91 21.05 0.25 -9.85
N GLU A 92 21.75 -0.88 -9.88
CA GLU A 92 22.28 -1.61 -8.70
C GLU A 92 21.31 -2.60 -8.03
N GLU A 93 21.19 -3.79 -8.62
CA GLU A 93 21.52 -5.05 -7.93
C GLU A 93 21.52 -6.21 -8.96
N SER A 94 22.56 -6.28 -9.80
CA SER A 94 22.87 -7.47 -10.59
C SER A 94 24.36 -7.57 -10.86
N GLU A 95 25.18 -7.57 -9.81
CA GLU A 95 26.54 -8.11 -9.91
C GLU A 95 27.13 -8.34 -8.52
N ILE A 96 26.91 -9.53 -7.95
CA ILE A 96 27.99 -10.25 -7.26
C ILE A 96 27.85 -11.72 -7.68
N VAL A 97 28.50 -12.06 -8.78
CA VAL A 97 28.99 -13.40 -9.06
C VAL A 97 30.46 -13.39 -8.65
N ASP A 98 30.81 -14.16 -7.62
CA ASP A 98 32.09 -14.88 -7.52
C ASP A 98 31.88 -16.13 -6.66
#